data_AF-A0A9P5ZLH5-F1
#
_entry.id   AF-A0A9P5ZLH5-F1
#
_cell.length_a   1.000
_cell.length_b   1.000
_cell.length_c   1.000
_cell.angle_alpha   90.00
_cell.angle_beta   90.00
_cell.angle_gamma   90.00
#
_symmetry.space_group_name_H-M   'P 1'
#
loop_
_entity.id
_entity.type
_entity.pdbx_description
1 polymer ?
#
loop_
_entity_poly.entity_id
_entity_poly.type
_entity_poly.pdbx_seq_one_letter_code
_entity_poly.pdbx_strand_id
1 'polypeptide(L)'
;ICLVTAYSESVEGLRTTLDSLATTDYPNSHKLILIITDGMVKGAGNNLTTPEICLAMMKEFVIAPNDVKPHLYVAIADGHKRHNMAKVYAGFYDYDNATVERSKQQHVPVVLVAKCGNPLEANDSKPGNRGKRDSQIVLMGFLQKVMFDE
;
A
#
# COMPACT_ATOMS: atom_id res chain seq x y z
N ILE A 1 -10.46 -6.21 -7.31
CA ILE A 1 -9.47 -5.44 -6.51
C ILE A 1 -9.93 -5.44 -5.05
N CYS A 2 -9.07 -5.86 -4.13
CA CYS A 2 -9.29 -5.79 -2.70
C CYS A 2 -8.49 -4.60 -2.16
N LEU A 3 -9.15 -3.46 -1.98
CA LEU A 3 -8.50 -2.23 -1.51
C LEU A 3 -8.32 -2.25 0.01
N VAL A 4 -7.09 -2.01 0.44
CA VAL A 4 -6.70 -1.87 1.85
C VAL A 4 -6.06 -0.50 2.03
N THR A 5 -6.72 0.40 2.75
CA THR A 5 -6.10 1.66 3.17
C THR A 5 -5.51 1.49 4.56
N ALA A 6 -4.24 1.85 4.74
CA ALA A 6 -3.52 1.74 6.01
C ALA A 6 -2.87 3.08 6.37
N TYR A 7 -2.62 3.31 7.65
CA TYR A 7 -2.01 4.53 8.19
C TYR A 7 -1.09 4.25 9.39
N SER A 8 -1.55 3.49 10.38
CA SER A 8 -0.81 3.28 11.63
C SER A 8 -1.15 1.95 12.30
N GLU A 9 -1.65 0.99 11.53
CA GLU A 9 -2.05 -0.33 11.99
C GLU A 9 -0.84 -1.13 12.49
N SER A 10 -1.10 -2.08 13.40
CA SER A 10 -0.08 -3.03 13.85
C SER A 10 0.24 -4.06 12.76
N VAL A 11 1.40 -4.72 12.90
CA VAL A 11 1.77 -5.86 12.06
C VAL A 11 0.69 -6.93 12.10
N GLU A 12 0.19 -7.27 13.28
CA GLU A 12 -0.87 -8.27 13.48
C GLU A 12 -2.19 -7.86 12.80
N GLY A 13 -2.58 -6.59 12.89
CA GLY A 13 -3.81 -6.07 12.28
C GLY A 13 -3.75 -6.10 10.75
N LEU A 14 -2.62 -5.69 10.17
CA LEU A 14 -2.38 -5.79 8.72
C LEU A 14 -2.33 -7.25 8.28
N ARG A 15 -1.60 -8.11 9.01
CA ARG A 15 -1.48 -9.54 8.71
C ARG A 15 -2.85 -10.22 8.69
N THR A 16 -3.66 -10.00 9.72
CA THR A 16 -5.01 -10.57 9.83
C THR A 16 -5.88 -10.16 8.64
N THR A 17 -5.84 -8.88 8.27
CA THR A 17 -6.61 -8.34 7.15
C THR A 17 -6.15 -8.94 5.82
N LEU A 18 -4.84 -8.97 5.57
CA LEU A 18 -4.27 -9.44 4.32
C LEU A 18 -4.38 -10.96 4.16
N ASP A 19 -4.20 -11.73 5.23
CA ASP A 19 -4.43 -13.18 5.24
C ASP A 19 -5.89 -13.50 4.91
N SER A 20 -6.85 -12.77 5.50
CA SER A 20 -8.27 -12.94 5.23
C SER A 20 -8.60 -12.64 3.76
N LEU A 21 -8.06 -11.55 3.20
CA LEU A 21 -8.26 -11.20 1.79
C LEU A 21 -7.59 -12.19 0.83
N ALA A 22 -6.40 -12.66 1.16
CA ALA A 22 -5.65 -13.56 0.30
C ALA A 22 -6.30 -14.97 0.26
N THR A 23 -6.94 -15.40 1.36
CA THR A 23 -7.59 -16.71 1.49
C THR A 23 -9.09 -16.71 1.17
N THR A 24 -9.66 -15.60 0.70
CA THR A 24 -11.07 -15.60 0.27
C THR A 24 -11.32 -16.60 -0.85
N ASP A 25 -12.50 -17.22 -0.82
CA ASP A 25 -12.99 -18.11 -1.88
C ASP A 25 -13.39 -17.30 -3.13
N TYR A 26 -12.38 -16.94 -3.93
CA TYR A 26 -12.52 -16.25 -5.19
C TYR A 26 -11.32 -16.59 -6.10
N PRO A 27 -11.50 -16.75 -7.43
CA PRO A 27 -10.40 -17.12 -8.32
C PRO A 27 -9.20 -16.18 -8.22
N ASN A 28 -8.00 -16.72 -8.00
CA ASN A 28 -6.79 -15.89 -7.85
C ASN A 28 -6.42 -15.12 -9.10
N SER A 29 -6.78 -15.63 -10.28
CA SER A 29 -6.62 -14.92 -11.55
C SER A 29 -7.40 -13.60 -11.61
N HIS A 30 -8.37 -13.40 -10.71
CA HIS A 30 -9.21 -12.20 -10.63
C HIS A 30 -9.03 -11.45 -9.30
N LYS A 31 -8.04 -11.85 -8.49
CA LYS A 31 -7.74 -11.27 -7.18
C LYS A 31 -6.49 -10.41 -7.31
N LEU A 32 -6.59 -9.16 -6.84
CA LEU A 32 -5.48 -8.24 -6.68
C LEU A 32 -5.69 -7.51 -5.37
N ILE A 33 -4.73 -7.62 -4.45
CA ILE A 33 -4.73 -6.81 -3.23
C ILE A 33 -4.02 -5.49 -3.57
N LEU A 34 -4.73 -4.38 -3.36
CA LEU A 34 -4.17 -3.04 -3.52
C LEU A 34 -4.09 -2.40 -2.14
N ILE A 35 -2.86 -2.24 -1.64
CA ILE A 35 -2.59 -1.58 -0.37
C ILE A 35 -2.21 -0.13 -0.66
N ILE A 36 -2.81 0.82 0.05
CA ILE A 36 -2.44 2.23 0.00
C ILE A 36 -2.12 2.69 1.42
N THR A 37 -0.85 2.98 1.70
CA THR A 37 -0.44 3.51 3.01
C THR A 37 -0.44 5.04 2.97
N ASP A 38 -1.15 5.66 3.91
CA ASP A 38 -1.41 7.09 3.95
C ASP A 38 -0.32 7.88 4.68
N GLY A 39 0.90 7.84 4.14
CA GLY A 39 2.07 8.54 4.63
C GLY A 39 3.13 7.61 5.25
N MET A 40 4.29 8.20 5.55
CA MET A 40 5.39 7.51 6.24
C MET A 40 5.20 7.59 7.76
N VAL A 41 4.25 6.82 8.28
CA VAL A 41 3.86 6.88 9.69
C VAL A 41 4.22 5.59 10.43
N LYS A 42 4.64 5.74 11.69
CA LYS A 42 4.85 4.62 12.62
C LYS A 42 3.65 4.50 13.55
N GLY A 43 3.12 3.29 13.68
CA GLY A 43 2.14 2.97 14.72
C GLY A 43 2.76 3.01 16.11
N ALA A 44 1.95 3.22 17.15
CA ALA A 44 2.43 3.18 18.53
C ALA A 44 3.04 1.79 18.84
N GLY A 45 4.29 1.77 19.31
CA GLY A 45 5.00 0.52 19.62
C GLY A 45 5.67 -0.16 18.41
N ASN A 46 5.57 0.39 17.20
CA ASN A 46 6.22 -0.18 16.01
C ASN A 46 7.56 0.53 15.70
N ASN A 47 8.59 -0.27 15.42
CA ASN A 47 9.89 0.25 14.96
C ASN A 47 9.86 0.62 13.46
N LEU A 48 9.01 -0.05 12.69
CA LEU A 48 8.79 0.13 11.27
C LEU A 48 7.62 1.06 10.98
N THR A 49 7.72 1.81 9.89
CA THR A 49 6.61 2.54 9.31
C THR A 49 5.58 1.58 8.70
N THR A 50 4.33 1.99 8.60
CA THR A 50 3.27 1.22 7.95
C THR A 50 3.64 0.73 6.53
N PRO A 51 4.21 1.55 5.64
CA PRO A 51 4.69 1.05 4.34
C PRO A 51 5.80 0.00 4.45
N GLU A 52 6.75 0.13 5.39
CA GLU A 52 7.79 -0.89 5.61
C GLU A 52 7.20 -2.21 6.12
N ILE A 53 6.18 -2.14 6.98
CA ILE A 53 5.43 -3.32 7.44
C ILE A 53 4.77 -4.00 6.24
N CYS A 54 4.03 -3.26 5.41
CA CYS A 54 3.38 -3.82 4.22
C CYS A 54 4.39 -4.42 3.23
N LEU A 55 5.53 -3.75 3.03
CA LEU A 55 6.59 -4.23 2.15
C LEU A 55 7.21 -5.55 2.64
N ALA A 56 7.35 -5.72 3.97
CA ALA A 56 7.81 -6.97 4.57
C ALA A 56 6.80 -8.12 4.44
N MET A 57 5.55 -7.84 4.07
CA MET A 57 4.52 -8.84 3.75
C MET A 57 4.40 -9.13 2.25
N MET A 58 5.39 -8.70 1.47
CA MET A 58 5.46 -8.93 0.03
C MET A 58 6.72 -9.69 -0.34
N LYS A 59 6.65 -10.44 -1.43
CA LYS A 59 7.78 -11.15 -2.06
C LYS A 59 7.72 -11.05 -3.58
N GLU A 60 8.77 -11.57 -4.22
CA GLU A 60 8.83 -11.71 -5.69
C GLU A 60 8.51 -10.38 -6.40
N PHE A 61 9.24 -9.33 -5.99
CA PHE A 61 9.01 -7.98 -6.50
C PHE A 61 9.37 -7.87 -7.99
N VAL A 62 8.53 -7.15 -8.73
CA VAL A 62 8.76 -6.83 -10.16
C VAL A 62 9.97 -5.90 -10.32
N ILE A 63 10.14 -4.96 -9.40
CA ILE A 63 11.28 -4.05 -9.28
C ILE A 63 11.81 -4.19 -7.86
N ALA A 64 13.13 -4.34 -7.68
CA ALA A 64 13.71 -4.43 -6.35
C ALA A 64 13.29 -3.21 -5.52
N PRO A 65 12.85 -3.37 -4.25
CA PRO A 65 12.26 -2.28 -3.47
C PRO A 65 13.16 -1.04 -3.33
N ASN A 66 14.48 -1.22 -3.34
CA ASN A 66 15.46 -0.13 -3.26
C ASN A 66 15.54 0.70 -4.55
N ASP A 67 15.13 0.15 -5.68
CA ASP A 67 15.17 0.82 -6.99
C ASP A 67 13.85 1.54 -7.31
N VAL A 68 12.81 1.36 -6.48
CA VAL A 68 11.51 2.03 -6.65
C VAL A 68 11.62 3.52 -6.34
N LYS A 69 11.33 4.34 -7.35
CA LYS A 69 11.35 5.80 -7.26
C LYS A 69 9.99 6.36 -6.87
N PRO A 70 9.96 7.50 -6.13
CA PRO A 70 8.72 8.19 -5.82
C PRO A 70 8.20 8.94 -7.05
N HIS A 71 6.89 8.90 -7.27
CA HIS A 71 6.21 9.61 -8.36
C HIS A 71 5.21 10.64 -7.80
N LEU A 72 5.17 11.81 -8.42
CA LEU A 72 4.31 12.92 -8.04
C LEU A 72 2.85 12.65 -8.44
N TYR A 73 1.91 13.01 -7.57
CA TYR A 73 0.49 13.11 -7.90
C TYR A 73 -0.16 14.32 -7.21
N VAL A 74 -1.32 14.74 -7.73
CA VAL A 74 -2.11 15.84 -7.17
C VAL A 74 -3.02 15.29 -6.07
N ALA A 75 -2.73 15.67 -4.83
CA ALA A 75 -3.45 15.25 -3.64
C ALA A 75 -4.54 16.25 -3.21
N ILE A 76 -5.48 15.80 -2.38
CA ILE A 76 -6.49 16.65 -1.74
C ILE A 76 -5.86 17.34 -0.51
N ALA A 77 -5.12 18.41 -0.77
CA ALA A 77 -4.56 19.30 0.25
C ALA A 77 -4.21 20.67 -0.33
N ASP A 78 -3.92 21.62 0.57
CA ASP A 78 -3.58 22.99 0.23
C ASP A 78 -2.06 23.23 0.14
N GLY A 79 -1.68 24.30 -0.57
CA GLY A 79 -0.30 24.75 -0.69
C GLY A 79 0.63 23.67 -1.27
N HIS A 80 1.86 23.59 -0.73
CA HIS A 80 2.84 22.60 -1.19
C HIS A 80 2.36 21.15 -0.98
N LYS A 81 1.49 20.91 0.01
CA LYS A 81 0.95 19.59 0.34
C LYS A 81 0.03 19.02 -0.75
N ARG A 82 -0.46 19.86 -1.67
CA ARG A 82 -1.19 19.46 -2.89
C ARG A 82 -0.34 18.57 -3.81
N HIS A 83 0.97 18.75 -3.80
CA HIS A 83 1.90 17.92 -4.55
C HIS A 83 2.43 16.83 -3.61
N ASN A 84 1.84 15.65 -3.64
CA ASN A 84 2.31 14.51 -2.85
C ASN A 84 3.08 13.55 -3.76
N MET A 85 3.89 12.68 -3.17
CA MET A 85 4.56 11.62 -3.90
C MET A 85 4.22 10.26 -3.32
N ALA A 86 4.22 9.23 -4.17
CA ALA A 86 4.07 7.85 -3.75
C ALA A 86 5.10 6.95 -4.44
N LYS A 87 5.59 5.96 -3.71
CA LYS A 87 6.34 4.82 -4.27
C LYS A 87 5.36 3.69 -4.54
N VAL A 88 5.47 3.06 -5.69
CA VAL A 88 4.58 1.96 -6.09
C VAL A 88 5.40 0.68 -6.19
N TYR A 89 5.05 -0.30 -5.37
CA TYR A 89 5.67 -1.62 -5.34
C TYR A 89 4.68 -2.63 -5.90
N ALA A 90 5.17 -3.58 -6.68
CA ALA A 90 4.38 -4.69 -7.21
C ALA A 90 5.12 -6.00 -6.97
N GLY A 91 4.36 -7.02 -6.58
CA GLY A 91 4.87 -8.36 -6.27
C GLY A 91 3.72 -9.26 -5.84
N PHE A 92 4.01 -10.20 -4.95
CA PHE A 92 3.04 -11.17 -4.43
C PHE A 92 2.99 -11.14 -2.92
N TYR A 93 1.85 -11.55 -2.36
CA TYR A 93 1.67 -11.62 -0.92
C TYR A 93 2.56 -12.69 -0.30
N ASP A 94 3.27 -12.35 0.77
CA ASP A 94 4.06 -13.29 1.54
C ASP A 94 3.35 -13.67 2.84
N TYR A 95 2.87 -14.91 2.87
CA TYR A 95 2.16 -15.48 4.01
C TYR A 95 3.11 -15.80 5.16
N ASP A 96 2.58 -15.76 6.38
CA ASP A 96 3.23 -16.36 7.54
C ASP A 96 2.73 -17.80 7.72
N ASN A 97 3.65 -18.75 7.85
CA ASN A 97 3.32 -20.16 8.10
C ASN A 97 2.66 -20.38 9.48
N ALA A 98 2.83 -19.43 10.42
CA ALA A 98 2.19 -19.48 11.72
C ALA A 98 0.71 -19.05 11.68
N THR A 99 0.29 -18.25 10.68
CA THR A 99 -1.07 -17.73 10.59
C THR A 99 -1.91 -18.42 9.52
N VAL A 100 -1.31 -18.88 8.43
CA VAL A 100 -2.01 -19.53 7.31
C VAL A 100 -1.35 -20.86 6.96
N GLU A 101 -2.15 -21.93 6.94
CA GLU A 101 -1.69 -23.25 6.52
C GLU A 101 -1.26 -23.28 5.04
N ARG A 102 -0.20 -24.03 4.74
CA ARG A 102 0.43 -24.05 3.40
C ARG A 102 -0.52 -24.39 2.25
N SER A 103 -1.52 -25.23 2.48
CA SER A 103 -2.52 -25.60 1.46
C SER A 103 -3.40 -24.42 1.02
N LYS A 104 -3.52 -23.38 1.86
CA LYS A 104 -4.29 -22.15 1.59
C LYS A 104 -3.42 -20.97 1.12
N GLN A 105 -2.11 -21.13 1.09
CA GLN A 105 -1.18 -20.08 0.65
C GLN A 105 -1.15 -20.00 -0.88
N GLN A 106 -2.08 -19.24 -1.42
CA GLN A 106 -2.26 -19.09 -2.86
C GLN A 106 -1.39 -17.97 -3.42
N HIS A 107 -1.02 -18.04 -4.69
CA HIS A 107 -0.24 -16.96 -5.31
C HIS A 107 -1.14 -15.75 -5.59
N VAL A 108 -1.10 -14.74 -4.72
CA VAL A 108 -1.97 -13.55 -4.80
C VAL A 108 -1.13 -12.31 -5.11
N PRO A 109 -1.39 -11.61 -6.24
CA PRO A 109 -0.66 -10.40 -6.58
C PRO A 109 -1.03 -9.26 -5.62
N VAL A 110 -0.02 -8.46 -5.28
CA VAL A 110 -0.13 -7.30 -4.39
C VAL A 110 0.51 -6.09 -5.06
N VAL A 111 -0.19 -4.96 -5.01
CA VAL A 111 0.37 -3.65 -5.30
C VAL A 111 0.31 -2.82 -4.02
N LEU A 112 1.44 -2.23 -3.64
CA LEU A 112 1.55 -1.30 -2.52
C LEU A 112 1.84 0.10 -3.06
N VAL A 113 0.94 1.03 -2.80
CA VAL A 113 1.11 2.47 -3.03
C VAL A 113 1.48 3.11 -1.68
N ALA A 114 2.77 3.39 -1.50
CA ALA A 114 3.29 4.00 -0.28
C ALA A 114 3.43 5.52 -0.47
N LYS A 115 2.48 6.30 0.06
CA LYS A 115 2.60 7.77 0.06
C LYS A 115 3.77 8.20 0.93
N CYS A 116 4.61 9.08 0.40
CA CYS A 116 5.88 9.46 1.03
C CYS A 116 6.08 10.96 1.22
N GLY A 117 5.16 11.80 0.76
CA GLY A 117 5.32 13.26 0.83
C GLY A 117 6.20 13.79 -0.28
N ASN A 118 6.15 15.09 -0.51
CA ASN A 118 7.15 15.75 -1.35
C ASN A 118 8.46 16.01 -0.57
N PRO A 119 9.55 16.43 -1.24
CA PRO A 119 10.82 16.67 -0.57
C PRO A 119 10.79 17.73 0.55
N LEU A 120 9.81 18.65 0.54
CA LEU A 120 9.67 19.66 1.61
C LEU A 120 9.10 19.05 2.90
N GLU A 121 8.44 17.89 2.81
CA GLU A 121 7.90 17.15 3.95
C GLU A 121 8.89 16.14 4.55
N ALA A 122 10.14 16.07 4.07
CA ALA A 122 11.09 15.04 4.50
C ALA A 122 11.34 15.00 6.03
N ASN A 123 11.16 16.15 6.70
CA ASN A 123 11.31 16.30 8.15
C ASN A 123 9.97 16.46 8.89
N ASP A 124 8.83 16.37 8.19
CA ASP A 124 7.52 16.41 8.83
C ASP A 124 7.29 15.14 9.66
N SER A 125 6.48 15.25 10.72
CA SER A 125 6.11 14.09 11.54
C SER A 125 5.32 13.02 10.78
N LYS A 126 4.61 13.41 9.71
CA LYS A 126 3.70 12.56 8.94
C LYS A 126 3.78 12.86 7.44
N PRO A 127 4.94 12.63 6.79
CA PRO A 127 5.13 12.97 5.37
C PRO A 127 4.13 12.21 4.50
N GLY A 128 3.47 12.93 3.58
CA GLY A 128 2.56 12.33 2.60
C GLY A 128 1.20 11.88 3.13
N ASN A 129 0.91 12.09 4.42
CA ASN A 129 -0.41 11.82 4.98
C ASN A 129 -1.44 12.84 4.47
N ARG A 130 -2.53 12.37 3.88
CA ARG A 130 -3.61 13.20 3.29
C ARG A 130 -5.02 12.69 3.59
N GLY A 131 -5.13 11.69 4.46
CA GLY A 131 -6.38 11.08 4.85
C GLY A 131 -6.84 10.00 3.86
N LYS A 132 -7.74 9.14 4.36
CA LYS A 132 -8.32 8.03 3.58
C LYS A 132 -8.99 8.49 2.30
N ARG A 133 -9.62 9.67 2.29
CA ARG A 133 -10.26 10.24 1.09
C ARG A 133 -9.28 10.41 -0.05
N ASP A 134 -8.10 10.96 0.22
CA ASP A 134 -7.05 11.12 -0.79
C ASP A 134 -6.58 9.74 -1.31
N SER A 135 -6.42 8.74 -0.42
CA SER A 135 -6.07 7.37 -0.84
C SER A 135 -7.10 6.76 -1.79
N GLN A 136 -8.39 6.95 -1.52
CA GLN A 136 -9.46 6.46 -2.38
C GLN A 136 -9.40 7.13 -3.76
N ILE A 137 -9.11 8.43 -3.81
CA ILE A 137 -9.03 9.20 -5.06
C ILE A 137 -7.83 8.78 -5.91
N VAL A 138 -6.71 8.34 -5.31
CA VAL A 138 -5.60 7.74 -6.07
C VAL A 138 -6.07 6.52 -6.87
N LEU A 139 -6.82 5.60 -6.24
CA LEU A 139 -7.39 4.46 -6.95
C LEU A 139 -8.41 4.92 -8.01
N MET A 140 -9.30 5.83 -7.64
CA MET A 140 -10.34 6.27 -8.57
C MET A 140 -9.76 6.96 -9.80
N GLY A 141 -8.73 7.81 -9.64
CA GLY A 141 -8.03 8.45 -10.75
C GLY A 141 -7.31 7.43 -11.64
N PHE A 142 -6.71 6.39 -11.05
CA PHE A 142 -6.13 5.29 -11.84
C PHE A 142 -7.20 4.55 -12.66
N LEU A 143 -8.31 4.16 -12.03
CA LEU A 143 -9.39 3.45 -12.73
C LEU A 143 -10.04 4.32 -13.81
N GLN A 144 -10.27 5.61 -13.54
CA GLN A 144 -10.78 6.53 -14.55
C GLN A 144 -9.87 6.54 -15.78
N LYS A 145 -8.56 6.71 -15.56
CA LYS A 145 -7.58 6.77 -16.64
C LYS A 145 -7.46 5.48 -17.43
N VAL A 146 -7.45 4.33 -16.75
CA VAL A 146 -7.36 3.03 -17.42
C VAL A 146 -8.63 2.69 -18.19
N MET A 147 -9.81 3.07 -17.66
CA MET A 147 -11.09 2.68 -18.26
C MET A 147 -11.57 3.65 -19.35
N PHE A 148 -11.20 4.93 -19.26
CA PHE A 148 -11.74 5.98 -20.14
C PHE A 148 -10.67 6.77 -20.91
N ASP A 149 -9.37 6.49 -20.69
CA ASP A 149 -8.22 7.17 -21.33
C ASP A 149 -8.21 8.70 -21.14
N GLU A 150 -8.79 9.16 -20.02
CA GLU A 150 -8.77 10.55 -19.52
C GLU A 150 -7.79 10.71 -18.34
#